data_AF-A0A3L7TD96-F1
#
_entry.id   AF-A0A3L7TD96-F1
#
_cell.length_a   1.000
_cell.length_b   1.000
_cell.length_c   1.000
_cell.angle_alpha   90.00
_cell.angle_beta   90.00
_cell.angle_gamma   90.00
#
_symmetry.space_group_name_H-M   'P 1'
#
loop_
_entity.id
_entity.type
_entity.pdbx_description
1 polymer ?
#
loop_
_entity_poly.entity_id
_entity_poly.type
_entity_poly.pdbx_seq_one_letter_code
_entity_poly.pdbx_strand_id
1 'polypeptide(L)'
;MDAKPHGAEVNRHAPPRTDVLALIDEMERSVASLRAVHDELDGQRSSTASLADERDGLLENSLAAQARIAHLSCEREEFHAALERARTDIAALKQQLHDAASMNAQWEAECASRASLCSVAEQSLDLLREQYEKASSDASRAQAECESLRASFDSLVIAGGSADQVNASTQALLGEKEALVAEYEDRVASLRRDCEARSRELESAQTNLRLATERLAVLAKHTVEQARKIAELQGLLAAVRTTGIANATASNAWDAERTALTDAFDAERTALHEQMAAVNETQQVAGADTSELLVLRAELARRAEFLTHRKETLHKYRAALRTRKAEWGAREIEIARAVEKKINEVREEARSDAKRDADQRVHEAVTEMQRGGGVPSVTMEEFHRRVREEEERQERERLEMSESRRLLTESEHELVRRYSAARGGMVLALSCIGIAVCASTAWWLSGELAPKTETATVDLAVTSRSGDTNAREAADPSAIIKFIEQAPADPAFHAAVAARLQDRGFTPAQANAEADLLAEHLKVDASNGAFVHLMYAGDARARMVLDTATTTLVNDVNKAPERKQDFLRVSIAGLRQDSGHVVFSESRAMADPGRALRAASIFGGAFGLALLVGFGGWACARRMPKSMEAVD
;
A
#
# COMPACT_ATOMS: atom_id res chain seq x y z
N MET A 1 106.22 15.53 -62.78
CA MET A 1 106.24 14.12 -62.35
C MET A 1 105.09 13.42 -63.06
N ASP A 2 105.25 13.16 -64.36
CA ASP A 2 106.06 12.06 -64.93
C ASP A 2 105.41 10.70 -64.58
N ALA A 3 105.08 9.79 -65.49
CA ALA A 3 105.35 9.72 -66.91
C ALA A 3 104.45 8.65 -67.58
N LYS A 4 104.27 8.89 -68.88
CA LYS A 4 104.11 7.96 -70.01
C LYS A 4 102.87 7.05 -70.18
N PRO A 5 102.28 7.09 -71.39
CA PRO A 5 101.23 6.18 -71.85
C PRO A 5 101.82 4.97 -72.59
N HIS A 6 101.12 3.85 -72.56
CA HIS A 6 101.29 2.77 -73.53
C HIS A 6 99.95 2.49 -74.20
N GLY A 7 99.92 2.77 -75.50
CA GLY A 7 98.90 2.27 -76.39
C GLY A 7 99.10 0.78 -76.62
N ALA A 8 97.99 0.06 -76.74
CA ALA A 8 97.94 -1.26 -77.33
C ALA A 8 96.60 -1.40 -78.06
N GLU A 9 96.72 -1.41 -79.38
CA GLU A 9 95.99 -2.26 -80.32
C GLU A 9 94.47 -2.37 -80.20
N VAL A 10 93.84 -1.67 -81.16
CA VAL A 10 92.53 -1.98 -81.74
C VAL A 10 92.50 -3.43 -82.21
N ASN A 11 91.89 -4.32 -81.42
CA ASN A 11 91.50 -5.65 -81.87
C ASN A 11 89.98 -5.68 -82.07
N ARG A 12 89.55 -5.43 -83.32
CA ARG A 12 88.16 -5.60 -83.74
C ARG A 12 87.86 -7.09 -83.87
N HIS A 13 87.35 -7.68 -82.80
CA HIS A 13 86.59 -8.92 -82.87
C HIS A 13 85.11 -8.58 -82.76
N ALA A 14 84.38 -8.88 -83.83
CA ALA A 14 82.92 -8.84 -83.85
C ALA A 14 82.39 -9.84 -82.79
N PRO A 15 81.47 -9.43 -81.90
CA PRO A 15 80.90 -10.35 -80.93
C PRO A 15 79.99 -11.37 -81.64
N PRO A 16 79.98 -12.64 -81.20
CA PRO A 16 79.10 -13.65 -81.78
C PRO A 16 77.65 -13.30 -81.43
N ARG A 17 76.75 -13.32 -82.43
CA ARG A 17 75.30 -13.02 -82.31
C ARG A 17 74.55 -13.87 -81.26
N THR A 18 75.19 -14.87 -80.66
CA THR A 18 74.66 -15.72 -79.58
C THR A 18 74.63 -15.04 -78.20
N ASP A 19 75.45 -14.03 -77.94
CA ASP A 19 75.49 -13.37 -76.62
C ASP A 19 74.34 -12.36 -76.41
N VAL A 20 73.78 -11.81 -77.50
CA VAL A 20 72.69 -10.83 -77.42
C VAL A 20 71.35 -11.50 -77.06
N LEU A 21 71.09 -12.72 -77.54
CA LEU A 21 69.88 -13.46 -77.20
C LEU A 21 69.90 -13.95 -75.75
N ALA A 22 71.06 -14.38 -75.25
CA ALA A 22 71.21 -14.74 -73.84
C ALA A 22 70.99 -13.54 -72.91
N LEU A 23 71.47 -12.35 -73.31
CA LEU A 23 71.24 -11.11 -72.57
C LEU A 23 69.76 -10.70 -72.58
N ILE A 24 69.05 -10.89 -73.70
CA ILE A 24 67.61 -10.63 -73.79
C ILE A 24 66.83 -11.58 -72.87
N ASP A 25 67.12 -12.89 -72.89
CA ASP A 25 66.48 -13.87 -72.01
C ASP A 25 66.73 -13.56 -70.52
N GLU A 26 67.93 -13.09 -70.17
CA GLU A 26 68.27 -12.70 -68.80
C GLU A 26 67.58 -11.39 -68.39
N MET A 27 67.47 -10.43 -69.30
CA MET A 27 66.67 -9.22 -69.09
C MET A 27 65.18 -9.56 -68.92
N GLU A 28 64.61 -10.45 -69.74
CA GLU A 28 63.22 -10.88 -69.62
C GLU A 28 62.95 -11.60 -68.29
N ARG A 29 63.87 -12.46 -67.84
CA ARG A 29 63.81 -13.08 -66.50
C ARG A 29 63.90 -12.05 -65.38
N SER A 30 64.78 -11.06 -65.51
CA SER A 30 64.90 -9.98 -64.52
C SER A 30 63.63 -9.11 -64.47
N VAL A 31 63.01 -8.81 -65.62
CA VAL A 31 61.76 -8.06 -65.71
C VAL A 31 60.59 -8.87 -65.14
N ALA A 32 60.54 -10.18 -65.40
CA ALA A 32 59.53 -11.06 -64.81
C ALA A 32 59.68 -11.16 -63.28
N SER A 33 60.91 -11.25 -62.78
CA SER A 33 61.20 -11.22 -61.34
C SER A 33 60.81 -9.88 -60.71
N LEU A 34 61.11 -8.75 -61.36
CA LEU A 34 60.72 -7.42 -60.87
C LEU A 34 59.21 -7.23 -60.87
N ARG A 35 58.48 -7.78 -61.86
CA ARG A 35 57.01 -7.76 -61.87
C ARG A 35 56.43 -8.60 -60.74
N ALA A 36 56.96 -9.79 -60.49
CA ALA A 36 56.53 -10.63 -59.38
C ALA A 36 56.73 -9.94 -58.01
N VAL A 37 57.87 -9.27 -57.82
CA VAL A 37 58.15 -8.48 -56.61
C VAL A 37 57.21 -7.26 -56.51
N HIS A 38 56.87 -6.63 -57.63
CA HIS A 38 55.91 -5.51 -57.65
C HIS A 38 54.50 -5.97 -57.28
N ASP A 39 54.03 -7.08 -57.83
CA ASP A 39 52.72 -7.67 -57.52
C ASP A 39 52.65 -8.12 -56.06
N GLU A 40 53.74 -8.66 -55.50
CA GLU A 40 53.83 -9.02 -54.08
C GLU A 40 53.79 -7.77 -53.18
N LEU A 41 54.48 -6.69 -53.56
CA LEU A 41 54.44 -5.40 -52.85
C LEU A 41 53.05 -4.76 -52.89
N ASP A 42 52.34 -4.84 -54.01
CA ASP A 42 50.97 -4.33 -54.13
C ASP A 42 49.96 -5.21 -53.35
N GLY A 43 50.20 -6.52 -53.30
CA GLY A 43 49.49 -7.45 -52.41
C GLY A 43 49.69 -7.10 -50.93
N GLN A 44 50.94 -6.80 -50.52
CA GLN A 44 51.23 -6.34 -49.16
C GLN A 44 50.59 -4.98 -48.86
N ARG A 45 50.64 -4.02 -49.80
CA ARG A 45 50.00 -2.71 -49.64
C ARG A 45 48.50 -2.81 -49.47
N SER A 46 47.81 -3.60 -50.29
CA SER A 46 46.37 -3.82 -50.16
C SER A 46 46.00 -4.50 -48.84
N SER A 47 46.79 -5.47 -48.38
CA SER A 47 46.63 -6.08 -47.06
C SER A 47 46.82 -5.06 -45.92
N THR A 48 47.85 -4.20 -45.99
CA THR A 48 48.06 -3.15 -44.97
C THR A 48 46.97 -2.08 -44.98
N ALA A 49 46.43 -1.74 -46.15
CA ALA A 49 45.30 -0.82 -46.28
C ALA A 49 44.02 -1.41 -45.66
N SER A 50 43.74 -2.68 -45.92
CA SER A 50 42.60 -3.38 -45.30
C SER A 50 42.71 -3.44 -43.77
N LEU A 51 43.91 -3.66 -43.23
CA LEU A 51 44.14 -3.65 -41.78
C LEU A 51 44.03 -2.24 -41.17
N ALA A 52 44.40 -1.21 -41.92
CA ALA A 52 44.23 0.18 -41.49
C ALA A 52 42.74 0.57 -41.41
N ASP A 53 41.95 0.20 -42.43
CA ASP A 53 40.49 0.42 -42.43
C ASP A 53 39.80 -0.35 -41.30
N GLU A 54 40.22 -1.60 -41.04
CA GLU A 54 39.69 -2.40 -39.93
C GLU A 54 40.04 -1.78 -38.56
N ARG A 55 41.28 -1.30 -38.39
CA ARG A 55 41.71 -0.57 -37.19
C ARG A 55 40.86 0.68 -36.97
N ASP A 56 40.63 1.47 -38.02
CA ASP A 56 39.89 2.72 -37.92
C ASP A 56 38.41 2.47 -37.59
N GLY A 57 37.81 1.42 -38.17
CA GLY A 57 36.47 0.95 -37.78
C GLY A 57 36.39 0.46 -36.33
N LEU A 58 37.43 -0.22 -35.81
CA LEU A 58 37.49 -0.62 -34.40
C LEU A 58 37.64 0.59 -33.47
N LEU A 59 38.39 1.61 -33.86
CA LEU A 59 38.54 2.84 -33.09
C LEU A 59 37.21 3.61 -33.00
N GLU A 60 36.49 3.74 -34.12
CA GLU A 60 35.17 4.39 -34.16
C GLU A 60 34.16 3.64 -33.27
N ASN A 61 34.12 2.31 -33.36
CA ASN A 61 33.30 1.47 -32.48
C ASN A 61 33.69 1.62 -31.00
N SER A 62 34.99 1.74 -30.69
CA SER A 62 35.45 1.95 -29.30
C SER A 62 35.03 3.31 -28.75
N LEU A 63 35.06 4.37 -29.56
CA LEU A 63 34.63 5.71 -29.18
C LEU A 63 33.11 5.77 -28.97
N ALA A 64 32.34 5.14 -29.86
CA ALA A 64 30.89 5.01 -29.71
C ALA A 64 30.53 4.25 -28.42
N ALA A 65 31.27 3.17 -28.11
CA ALA A 65 31.09 2.43 -26.86
C ALA A 65 31.43 3.28 -25.63
N GLN A 66 32.52 4.06 -25.67
CA GLN A 66 32.89 4.98 -24.58
C GLN A 66 31.84 6.06 -24.36
N ALA A 67 31.31 6.67 -25.42
CA ALA A 67 30.23 7.66 -25.32
C ALA A 67 28.96 7.05 -24.69
N ARG A 68 28.62 5.81 -25.05
CA ARG A 68 27.48 5.10 -24.46
C ARG A 68 27.70 4.77 -22.99
N ILE A 69 28.92 4.40 -22.59
CA ILE A 69 29.28 4.17 -21.18
C ILE A 69 29.16 5.48 -20.38
N ALA A 70 29.60 6.61 -20.94
CA ALA A 70 29.48 7.92 -20.30
C ALA A 70 28.01 8.32 -20.08
N HIS A 71 27.16 8.14 -21.10
CA HIS A 71 25.72 8.38 -20.98
C HIS A 71 25.07 7.54 -19.88
N LEU A 72 25.32 6.23 -19.89
CA LEU A 72 24.80 5.31 -18.87
C LEU A 72 25.31 5.65 -17.47
N SER A 73 26.53 6.20 -17.35
CA SER A 73 27.05 6.65 -16.06
C SER A 73 26.33 7.89 -15.54
N CYS A 74 25.97 8.83 -16.41
CA CYS A 74 25.21 10.03 -16.06
C CYS A 74 23.78 9.66 -15.63
N GLU A 75 23.06 8.84 -16.40
CA GLU A 75 21.72 8.37 -16.02
C GLU A 75 21.74 7.66 -14.67
N ARG A 76 22.77 6.85 -14.40
CA ARG A 76 22.93 6.16 -13.13
C ARG A 76 23.11 7.12 -11.96
N GLU A 77 23.85 8.22 -12.13
CA GLU A 77 24.02 9.25 -11.10
C GLU A 77 22.70 9.98 -10.82
N GLU A 78 21.91 10.27 -11.85
CA GLU A 78 20.57 10.85 -11.70
C GLU A 78 19.62 9.93 -10.93
N PHE A 79 19.60 8.63 -11.27
CA PHE A 79 18.84 7.64 -10.52
C PHE A 79 19.29 7.53 -9.06
N HIS A 80 20.59 7.64 -8.80
CA HIS A 80 21.11 7.65 -7.43
C HIS A 80 20.64 8.88 -6.64
N ALA A 81 20.71 10.06 -7.24
CA ALA A 81 20.22 11.28 -6.62
C ALA A 81 18.70 11.20 -6.32
N ALA A 82 17.93 10.59 -7.23
CA ALA A 82 16.51 10.35 -7.01
C ALA A 82 16.23 9.37 -5.86
N LEU A 83 17.02 8.29 -5.75
CA LEU A 83 16.92 7.32 -4.66
C LEU A 83 17.25 7.93 -3.29
N GLU A 84 18.27 8.78 -3.22
CA GLU A 84 18.62 9.45 -1.96
C GLU A 84 17.54 10.44 -1.52
N ARG A 85 16.93 11.20 -2.44
CA ARG A 85 15.75 12.03 -2.13
C ARG A 85 14.57 11.19 -1.63
N ALA A 86 14.28 10.07 -2.28
CA ALA A 86 13.21 9.19 -1.84
C ALA A 86 13.47 8.60 -0.43
N ARG A 87 14.74 8.30 -0.11
CA ARG A 87 15.14 7.82 1.23
C ARG A 87 14.93 8.90 2.30
N THR A 88 15.32 10.15 2.04
CA THR A 88 15.09 11.25 2.99
C THR A 88 13.60 11.47 3.25
N ASP A 89 12.77 11.37 2.20
CA ASP A 89 11.32 11.52 2.31
C ASP A 89 10.69 10.38 3.14
N ILE A 90 11.12 9.13 2.92
CA ILE A 90 10.66 7.99 3.73
C ILE A 90 11.03 8.16 5.21
N ALA A 91 12.21 8.68 5.51
CA ALA A 91 12.63 8.94 6.89
C ALA A 91 11.76 10.02 7.55
N ALA A 92 11.47 11.11 6.83
CA ALA A 92 10.57 12.17 7.30
C ALA A 92 9.16 11.63 7.58
N LEU A 93 8.63 10.77 6.69
CA LEU A 93 7.31 10.17 6.86
C LEU A 93 7.23 9.20 8.04
N LYS A 94 8.28 8.40 8.29
CA LYS A 94 8.33 7.52 9.46
C LYS A 94 8.31 8.32 10.76
N GLN A 95 9.00 9.46 10.80
CA GLN A 95 8.98 10.36 11.95
C GLN A 95 7.57 10.93 12.16
N GLN A 96 6.94 11.44 11.10
CA GLN A 96 5.57 11.95 11.17
C GLN A 96 4.55 10.88 11.62
N LEU A 97 4.70 9.64 11.18
CA LEU A 97 3.84 8.53 11.62
C LEU A 97 4.03 8.23 13.12
N HIS A 98 5.26 8.27 13.61
CA HIS A 98 5.56 8.06 15.02
C HIS A 98 4.95 9.19 15.89
N ASP A 99 5.08 10.43 15.44
CA ASP A 99 4.50 11.59 16.14
C ASP A 99 2.97 11.48 16.16
N ALA A 100 2.33 11.13 15.03
CA ALA A 100 0.89 10.91 14.95
C ALA A 100 0.42 9.77 15.86
N ALA A 101 1.16 8.66 15.94
CA ALA A 101 0.84 7.55 16.84
C ALA A 101 0.93 7.98 18.32
N SER A 102 1.93 8.79 18.67
CA SER A 102 2.05 9.34 20.03
C SER A 102 0.90 10.27 20.39
N MET A 103 0.45 11.11 19.45
CA MET A 103 -0.72 11.96 19.65
C MET A 103 -1.99 11.12 19.79
N ASN A 104 -2.17 10.07 18.99
CA ASN A 104 -3.34 9.20 19.10
C ASN A 104 -3.40 8.48 20.46
N ALA A 105 -2.26 8.02 20.98
CA ALA A 105 -2.19 7.43 22.32
C ALA A 105 -2.55 8.44 23.43
N GLN A 106 -2.11 9.71 23.29
CA GLN A 106 -2.53 10.78 24.21
C GLN A 106 -4.04 11.04 24.14
N TRP A 107 -4.62 11.04 22.94
CA TRP A 107 -6.06 11.20 22.75
C TRP A 107 -6.87 10.05 23.36
N GLU A 108 -6.43 8.81 23.19
CA GLU A 108 -7.07 7.65 23.82
C GLU A 108 -7.04 7.75 25.35
N ALA A 109 -5.93 8.21 25.93
CA ALA A 109 -5.83 8.45 27.36
C ALA A 109 -6.75 9.59 27.84
N GLU A 110 -6.85 10.70 27.10
CA GLU A 110 -7.79 11.79 27.41
C GLU A 110 -9.25 11.33 27.32
N CYS A 111 -9.61 10.55 26.30
CA CYS A 111 -10.95 9.99 26.15
C CYS A 111 -11.30 9.05 27.30
N ALA A 112 -10.37 8.18 27.71
CA ALA A 112 -10.56 7.30 28.88
C ALA A 112 -10.75 8.10 30.18
N SER A 113 -9.95 9.16 30.38
CA SER A 113 -10.11 10.07 31.52
C SER A 113 -11.48 10.75 31.51
N ARG A 114 -11.95 11.25 30.36
CA ARG A 114 -13.27 11.88 30.25
C ARG A 114 -14.42 10.90 30.47
N ALA A 115 -14.32 9.68 29.96
CA ALA A 115 -15.32 8.64 30.21
C ALA A 115 -15.46 8.35 31.72
N SER A 116 -14.34 8.33 32.46
CA SER A 116 -14.38 8.17 33.91
C SER A 116 -15.06 9.35 34.62
N LEU A 117 -14.84 10.59 34.17
CA LEU A 117 -15.50 11.77 34.71
C LEU A 117 -17.02 11.76 34.45
N CYS A 118 -17.46 11.35 33.25
CA CYS A 118 -18.88 11.19 32.94
C CYS A 118 -19.54 10.13 33.83
N SER A 119 -18.89 8.99 34.05
CA SER A 119 -19.37 7.94 34.95
C SER A 119 -19.55 8.45 36.38
N VAL A 120 -18.60 9.26 36.89
CA VAL A 120 -18.71 9.87 38.22
C VAL A 120 -19.87 10.87 38.27
N ALA A 121 -20.07 11.66 37.21
CA ALA A 121 -21.19 12.60 37.13
C ALA A 121 -22.54 11.87 37.11
N GLU A 122 -22.68 10.78 36.36
CA GLU A 122 -23.89 9.95 36.34
C GLU A 122 -24.21 9.37 37.71
N GLN A 123 -23.22 8.78 38.41
CA GLN A 123 -23.39 8.29 39.78
C GLN A 123 -23.85 9.38 40.74
N SER A 124 -23.33 10.61 40.58
CA SER A 124 -23.75 11.74 41.40
C SER A 124 -25.20 12.17 41.12
N LEU A 125 -25.65 12.11 39.86
CA LEU A 125 -27.03 12.42 39.48
C LEU A 125 -28.02 11.38 40.01
N ASP A 126 -27.65 10.10 39.97
CA ASP A 126 -28.48 9.02 40.52
C ASP A 126 -28.64 9.15 42.03
N LEU A 127 -27.56 9.46 42.75
CA LEU A 127 -27.60 9.70 44.19
C LEU A 127 -28.48 10.90 44.55
N LEU A 128 -28.55 11.90 43.69
CA LEU A 128 -29.43 13.06 43.88
C LEU A 128 -30.89 12.77 43.58
N ARG A 129 -31.18 11.94 42.58
CA ARG A 129 -32.53 11.45 42.33
C ARG A 129 -33.05 10.67 43.53
N GLU A 130 -32.23 9.80 44.11
CA GLU A 130 -32.58 9.06 45.31
C GLU A 130 -32.84 10.01 46.51
N GLN A 131 -32.00 11.02 46.71
CA GLN A 131 -32.22 12.04 47.75
C GLN A 131 -33.51 12.84 47.52
N TYR A 132 -33.82 13.19 46.28
CA TYR A 132 -35.05 13.91 45.92
C TYR A 132 -36.30 13.04 46.14
N GLU A 133 -36.28 11.78 45.71
CA GLU A 133 -37.39 10.84 45.94
C GLU A 133 -37.65 10.64 47.43
N LYS A 134 -36.58 10.52 48.23
CA LYS A 134 -36.68 10.44 49.68
C LYS A 134 -37.31 11.70 50.28
N ALA A 135 -36.82 12.89 49.90
CA ALA A 135 -37.38 14.16 50.37
C ALA A 135 -38.85 14.35 49.96
N SER A 136 -39.22 13.91 48.76
CA SER A 136 -40.60 13.91 48.27
C SER A 136 -41.49 12.97 49.09
N SER A 137 -40.99 11.78 49.43
CA SER A 137 -41.71 10.83 50.28
C SER A 137 -41.91 11.38 51.69
N ASP A 138 -40.89 12.02 52.28
CA ASP A 138 -40.96 12.64 53.60
C ASP A 138 -41.96 13.81 53.60
N ALA A 139 -41.97 14.64 52.55
CA ALA A 139 -42.96 15.71 52.38
C ALA A 139 -44.40 15.18 52.29
N SER A 140 -44.62 14.08 51.55
CA SER A 140 -45.95 13.46 51.46
C SER A 140 -46.42 12.87 52.80
N ARG A 141 -45.49 12.29 53.59
CA ARG A 141 -45.79 11.79 54.93
C ARG A 141 -46.17 12.92 55.88
N ALA A 142 -45.43 14.02 55.87
CA ALA A 142 -45.75 15.18 56.70
C ALA A 142 -47.06 15.86 56.31
N GLN A 143 -47.40 15.87 55.01
CA GLN A 143 -48.71 16.35 54.57
C GLN A 143 -49.85 15.47 55.11
N ALA A 144 -49.69 14.15 55.10
CA ALA A 144 -50.66 13.22 55.70
C ALA A 144 -50.78 13.41 57.23
N GLU A 145 -49.68 13.67 57.93
CA GLU A 145 -49.68 14.01 59.35
C GLU A 145 -50.42 15.33 59.63
N CYS A 146 -50.23 16.36 58.80
CA CYS A 146 -50.96 17.62 58.89
C CYS A 146 -52.47 17.42 58.68
N GLU A 147 -52.88 16.58 57.71
CA GLU A 147 -54.29 16.24 57.48
C GLU A 147 -54.89 15.45 58.65
N SER A 148 -54.13 14.52 59.24
CA SER A 148 -54.53 13.78 60.45
C SER A 148 -54.71 14.71 61.65
N LEU A 149 -53.76 15.62 61.91
CA LEU A 149 -53.87 16.62 62.97
C LEU A 149 -55.09 17.51 62.77
N ARG A 150 -55.37 17.93 61.53
CA ARG A 150 -56.55 18.74 61.19
C ARG A 150 -57.85 17.98 61.47
N ALA A 151 -57.93 16.69 61.12
CA ALA A 151 -59.08 15.86 61.44
C ALA A 151 -59.25 15.65 62.96
N SER A 152 -58.16 15.49 63.70
CA SER A 152 -58.20 15.40 65.17
C SER A 152 -58.72 16.70 65.79
N PHE A 153 -58.33 17.84 65.22
CA PHE A 153 -58.78 19.15 65.62
C PHE A 153 -60.28 19.34 65.39
N ASP A 154 -60.78 18.99 64.20
CA ASP A 154 -62.21 19.03 63.88
C ASP A 154 -63.03 18.15 64.85
N SER A 155 -62.50 16.99 65.26
CA SER A 155 -63.15 16.12 66.25
C SER A 155 -63.22 16.74 67.66
N LEU A 156 -62.18 17.47 68.07
CA LEU A 156 -62.10 18.16 69.37
C LEU A 156 -63.07 19.34 69.45
N VAL A 157 -63.25 20.07 68.34
CA VAL A 157 -64.26 21.13 68.22
C VAL A 157 -65.68 20.56 68.35
N ILE A 158 -65.94 19.38 67.78
CA ILE A 158 -67.24 18.70 67.89
C ILE A 158 -67.50 18.18 69.32
N ALA A 159 -66.46 17.79 70.06
CA ALA A 159 -66.57 17.18 71.39
C ALA A 159 -66.87 18.15 72.55
N GLY A 160 -66.93 19.47 72.32
CA GLY A 160 -67.43 20.43 73.31
C GLY A 160 -66.54 20.63 74.54
N GLY A 161 -65.21 20.61 74.39
CA GLY A 161 -64.28 21.06 75.42
C GLY A 161 -64.51 22.55 75.75
N SER A 162 -64.21 22.98 77.00
CA SER A 162 -64.40 24.39 77.40
C SER A 162 -63.71 25.33 76.39
N ALA A 163 -64.41 26.39 75.98
CA ALA A 163 -63.99 27.26 74.88
C ALA A 163 -62.55 27.77 75.03
N ASP A 164 -62.10 28.03 76.27
CA ASP A 164 -60.76 28.52 76.57
C ASP A 164 -59.67 27.45 76.34
N GLN A 165 -59.97 26.18 76.61
CA GLN A 165 -59.03 25.08 76.41
C GLN A 165 -58.89 24.72 74.92
N VAL A 166 -60.01 24.77 74.18
CA VAL A 166 -60.00 24.63 72.72
C VAL A 166 -59.22 25.78 72.09
N ASN A 167 -59.42 27.02 72.55
CA ASN A 167 -58.76 28.20 71.99
C ASN A 167 -57.25 28.28 72.31
N ALA A 168 -56.82 27.73 73.45
CA ALA A 168 -55.39 27.57 73.76
C ALA A 168 -54.75 26.47 72.88
N SER A 169 -55.45 25.36 72.67
CA SER A 169 -54.96 24.26 71.81
C SER A 169 -54.91 24.63 70.33
N THR A 170 -55.85 25.43 69.82
CA THR A 170 -55.80 25.99 68.45
C THR A 170 -54.57 26.85 68.25
N GLN A 171 -54.29 27.77 69.18
CA GLN A 171 -53.15 28.67 69.05
C GLN A 171 -51.81 27.91 69.08
N ALA A 172 -51.70 26.89 69.93
CA ALA A 172 -50.52 26.04 69.98
C ALA A 172 -50.32 25.26 68.67
N LEU A 173 -51.37 24.61 68.16
CA LEU A 173 -51.32 23.83 66.91
C LEU A 173 -51.13 24.72 65.67
N LEU A 174 -51.69 25.94 65.65
CA LEU A 174 -51.43 26.91 64.58
C LEU A 174 -49.97 27.37 64.59
N GLY A 175 -49.38 27.63 65.76
CA GLY A 175 -47.96 27.96 65.87
C GLY A 175 -47.05 26.82 65.43
N GLU A 176 -47.38 25.58 65.78
CA GLU A 176 -46.63 24.39 65.36
C GLU A 176 -46.75 24.15 63.85
N LYS A 177 -47.94 24.34 63.28
CA LYS A 177 -48.17 24.30 61.83
C LYS A 177 -47.37 25.39 61.10
N GLU A 178 -47.39 26.62 61.57
CA GLU A 178 -46.65 27.73 60.96
C GLU A 178 -45.13 27.48 61.01
N ALA A 179 -44.61 26.92 62.11
CA ALA A 179 -43.21 26.53 62.22
C ALA A 179 -42.83 25.41 61.23
N LEU A 180 -43.67 24.38 61.11
CA LEU A 180 -43.45 23.29 60.14
C LEU A 180 -43.52 23.80 58.70
N VAL A 181 -44.49 24.65 58.37
CA VAL A 181 -44.61 25.24 57.02
C VAL A 181 -43.37 26.08 56.69
N ALA A 182 -42.88 26.89 57.64
CA ALA A 182 -41.66 27.67 57.45
C ALA A 182 -40.42 26.77 57.23
N GLU A 183 -40.29 25.67 57.98
CA GLU A 183 -39.20 24.70 57.79
C GLU A 183 -39.28 24.02 56.41
N TYR A 184 -40.48 23.63 55.95
CA TYR A 184 -40.67 23.06 54.63
C TYR A 184 -40.39 24.06 53.51
N GLU A 185 -40.80 25.32 53.65
CA GLU A 185 -40.52 26.38 52.68
C GLU A 185 -39.01 26.64 52.56
N ASP A 186 -38.28 26.70 53.68
CA ASP A 186 -36.82 26.85 53.68
C ASP A 186 -36.12 25.64 53.04
N ARG A 187 -36.60 24.42 53.31
CA ARG A 187 -36.03 23.20 52.74
C ARG A 187 -36.25 23.12 51.23
N VAL A 188 -37.45 23.45 50.75
CA VAL A 188 -37.77 23.55 49.32
C VAL A 188 -36.96 24.67 48.65
N ALA A 189 -36.76 25.81 49.33
CA ALA A 189 -35.92 26.89 48.81
C ALA A 189 -34.45 26.46 48.69
N SER A 190 -33.91 25.70 49.64
CA SER A 190 -32.54 25.17 49.54
C SER A 190 -32.38 24.19 48.36
N LEU A 191 -33.33 23.26 48.19
CA LEU A 191 -33.32 22.29 47.10
C LEU A 191 -33.43 22.97 45.73
N ARG A 192 -34.23 24.04 45.61
CA ARG A 192 -34.29 24.83 44.38
C ARG A 192 -32.95 25.49 44.05
N ARG A 193 -32.28 26.09 45.04
CA ARG A 193 -30.95 26.71 44.84
C ARG A 193 -29.91 25.67 44.39
N ASP A 194 -29.92 24.48 45.00
CA ASP A 194 -29.01 23.39 44.63
C ASP A 194 -29.28 22.86 43.21
N CYS A 195 -30.55 22.72 42.82
CA CYS A 195 -30.94 22.35 41.46
C CYS A 195 -30.50 23.40 40.43
N GLU A 196 -30.69 24.69 40.73
CA GLU A 196 -30.25 25.78 39.85
C GLU A 196 -28.73 25.83 39.71
N ALA A 197 -27.98 25.65 40.81
CA ALA A 197 -26.52 25.61 40.78
C ALA A 197 -26.02 24.48 39.87
N ARG A 198 -26.57 23.27 40.01
CA ARG A 198 -26.20 22.12 39.17
C ARG A 198 -26.65 22.25 37.72
N SER A 199 -27.79 22.88 37.45
CA SER A 199 -28.21 23.17 36.08
C SER A 199 -27.18 24.06 35.36
N ARG A 200 -26.65 25.08 36.06
CA ARG A 200 -25.61 25.96 35.49
C ARG A 200 -24.29 25.20 35.28
N GLU A 201 -23.91 24.32 36.19
CA GLU A 201 -22.75 23.44 36.00
C GLU A 201 -22.91 22.54 34.77
N LEU A 202 -24.10 21.97 34.57
CA LEU A 202 -24.39 21.10 33.43
C LEU A 202 -24.40 21.85 32.09
N GLU A 203 -24.94 23.07 32.06
CA GLU A 203 -24.85 23.96 30.88
C GLU A 203 -23.40 24.35 30.56
N SER A 204 -22.57 24.61 31.59
CA SER A 204 -21.13 24.87 31.41
C SER A 204 -20.39 23.64 30.87
N ALA A 205 -20.75 22.43 31.31
CA ALA A 205 -20.18 21.19 30.80
C ALA A 205 -20.59 20.92 29.35
N GLN A 206 -21.85 21.19 28.99
CA GLN A 206 -22.35 21.03 27.61
C GLN A 206 -21.70 22.01 26.63
N THR A 207 -21.48 23.26 27.03
CA THR A 207 -20.77 24.25 26.19
C THR A 207 -19.30 23.87 25.99
N ASN A 208 -18.63 23.37 27.03
CA ASN A 208 -17.28 22.83 26.92
C ASN A 208 -17.20 21.59 26.00
N LEU A 209 -18.21 20.70 26.05
CA LEU A 209 -18.32 19.57 25.13
C LEU A 209 -18.49 20.00 23.67
N ARG A 210 -19.32 21.03 23.40
CA ARG A 210 -19.50 21.58 22.05
C ARG A 210 -18.19 22.11 21.47
N LEU A 211 -17.47 22.93 22.25
CA LEU A 211 -16.15 23.46 21.88
C LEU A 211 -15.12 22.35 21.63
N ALA A 212 -15.16 21.26 22.43
CA ALA A 212 -14.32 20.11 22.20
C ALA A 212 -14.68 19.35 20.92
N THR A 213 -15.97 19.16 20.61
CA THR A 213 -16.41 18.51 19.36
C THR A 213 -16.04 19.32 18.11
N GLU A 214 -16.09 20.65 18.17
CA GLU A 214 -15.65 21.51 17.06
C GLU A 214 -14.13 21.39 16.83
N ARG A 215 -13.34 21.35 17.90
CA ARG A 215 -11.89 21.11 17.81
C ARG A 215 -11.57 19.71 17.24
N LEU A 216 -12.35 18.69 17.63
CA LEU A 216 -12.21 17.33 17.10
C LEU A 216 -12.55 17.26 15.60
N ALA A 217 -13.57 17.99 15.14
CA ALA A 217 -13.93 18.03 13.73
C ALA A 217 -12.80 18.64 12.86
N VAL A 218 -12.11 19.66 13.37
CA VAL A 218 -10.95 20.27 12.68
C VAL A 218 -9.76 19.30 12.62
N LEU A 219 -9.47 18.60 13.73
CA LEU A 219 -8.39 17.60 13.77
C LEU A 219 -8.68 16.38 12.89
N ALA A 220 -9.93 15.87 12.89
CA ALA A 220 -10.34 14.76 12.04
C ALA A 220 -10.19 15.10 10.53
N LYS A 221 -10.48 16.35 10.16
CA LYS A 221 -10.29 16.83 8.79
C LYS A 221 -8.80 16.81 8.40
N HIS A 222 -7.92 17.24 9.32
CA HIS A 222 -6.47 17.21 9.13
C HIS A 222 -5.93 15.76 9.03
N THR A 223 -6.41 14.83 9.87
CA THR A 223 -5.96 13.42 9.83
C THR A 223 -6.41 12.69 8.56
N VAL A 224 -7.60 13.01 8.02
CA VAL A 224 -8.07 12.46 6.73
C VAL A 224 -7.19 12.95 5.57
N GLU A 225 -6.80 14.22 5.61
CA GLU A 225 -5.93 14.83 4.60
C GLU A 225 -4.50 14.26 4.67
N GLN A 226 -4.02 13.91 5.87
CA GLN A 226 -2.77 13.19 6.08
C GLN A 226 -2.82 11.73 5.63
N ALA A 227 -3.91 11.00 5.92
CA ALA A 227 -4.10 9.62 5.47
C ALA A 227 -4.09 9.50 3.94
N ARG A 228 -4.65 10.50 3.25
CA ARG A 228 -4.60 10.59 1.78
C ARG A 228 -3.17 10.73 1.25
N LYS A 229 -2.35 11.60 1.86
CA LYS A 229 -0.93 11.74 1.50
C LYS A 229 -0.13 10.46 1.76
N ILE A 230 -0.42 9.75 2.85
CA ILE A 230 0.22 8.45 3.16
C ILE A 230 -0.12 7.41 2.08
N ALA A 231 -1.37 7.35 1.62
CA ALA A 231 -1.80 6.42 0.57
C ALA A 231 -1.12 6.72 -0.78
N GLU A 232 -1.01 8.00 -1.17
CA GLU A 232 -0.29 8.41 -2.39
C GLU A 232 1.20 8.00 -2.35
N LEU A 233 1.84 8.16 -1.19
CA LEU A 233 3.26 7.83 -1.01
C LEU A 233 3.51 6.32 -0.92
N GLN A 234 2.58 5.55 -0.35
CA GLN A 234 2.62 4.08 -0.40
C GLN A 234 2.48 3.54 -1.83
N GLY A 235 1.67 4.19 -2.67
CA GLY A 235 1.58 3.89 -4.10
C GLY A 235 2.91 4.09 -4.83
N LEU A 236 3.61 5.19 -4.55
CA LEU A 236 4.94 5.46 -5.11
C LEU A 236 6.00 4.47 -4.60
N LEU A 237 5.99 4.10 -3.32
CA LEU A 237 6.89 3.11 -2.75
C LEU A 237 6.69 1.72 -3.38
N ALA A 238 5.45 1.33 -3.65
CA ALA A 238 5.13 0.09 -4.34
C ALA A 238 5.67 0.08 -5.78
N ALA A 239 5.56 1.20 -6.50
CA ALA A 239 6.12 1.36 -7.84
C ALA A 239 7.67 1.31 -7.86
N VAL A 240 8.33 1.84 -6.82
CA VAL A 240 9.79 1.75 -6.67
C VAL A 240 10.23 0.33 -6.32
N ARG A 241 9.46 -0.41 -5.52
CA ARG A 241 9.76 -1.82 -5.21
C ARG A 241 9.59 -2.73 -6.42
N THR A 242 8.56 -2.52 -7.24
CA THR A 242 8.36 -3.32 -8.46
C THR A 242 9.46 -3.06 -9.49
N THR A 243 9.93 -1.82 -9.63
CA THR A 243 11.09 -1.49 -10.50
C THR A 243 12.42 -2.01 -9.94
N GLY A 244 12.63 -1.99 -8.63
CA GLY A 244 13.80 -2.60 -7.97
C GLY A 244 13.85 -4.13 -8.15
N ILE A 245 12.70 -4.81 -8.03
CA ILE A 245 12.59 -6.25 -8.28
C ILE A 245 12.82 -6.55 -9.76
N ALA A 246 12.27 -5.75 -10.68
CA ALA A 246 12.49 -5.89 -12.12
C ALA A 246 13.98 -5.77 -12.49
N ASN A 247 14.70 -4.82 -11.89
CA ASN A 247 16.14 -4.64 -12.11
C ASN A 247 16.97 -5.78 -11.51
N ALA A 248 16.59 -6.31 -10.34
CA ALA A 248 17.24 -7.48 -9.76
C ALA A 248 16.99 -8.75 -10.60
N THR A 249 15.79 -8.94 -11.13
CA THR A 249 15.48 -10.06 -12.03
C THR A 249 16.20 -9.93 -13.37
N ALA A 250 16.35 -8.73 -13.92
CA ALA A 250 17.13 -8.48 -15.12
C ALA A 250 18.62 -8.76 -14.90
N SER A 251 19.18 -8.35 -13.76
CA SER A 251 20.56 -8.66 -13.38
C SER A 251 20.79 -10.17 -13.23
N ASN A 252 19.86 -10.89 -12.61
CA ASN A 252 19.98 -12.34 -12.41
C ASN A 252 19.82 -13.11 -13.73
N ALA A 253 18.92 -12.67 -14.62
CA ALA A 253 18.78 -13.24 -15.95
C ALA A 253 20.04 -13.03 -16.79
N TRP A 254 20.66 -11.86 -16.68
CA TRP A 254 21.91 -11.55 -17.36
C TRP A 254 23.09 -12.36 -16.82
N ASP A 255 23.16 -12.57 -15.50
CA ASP A 255 24.16 -13.46 -14.89
C ASP A 255 23.97 -14.93 -15.33
N ALA A 256 22.72 -15.39 -15.49
CA ALA A 256 22.38 -16.75 -15.93
C ALA A 256 22.73 -17.01 -17.41
N GLU A 257 22.38 -16.08 -18.30
CA GLU A 257 22.75 -16.13 -19.72
C GLU A 257 24.27 -16.13 -19.90
N ARG A 258 24.98 -15.41 -19.03
CA ARG A 258 26.43 -15.30 -19.06
C ARG A 258 27.14 -16.54 -18.50
N THR A 259 26.57 -17.21 -17.50
CA THR A 259 27.05 -18.54 -17.09
C THR A 259 26.89 -19.55 -18.22
N ALA A 260 25.74 -19.54 -18.92
CA ALA A 260 25.51 -20.43 -20.07
C ALA A 260 26.51 -20.20 -21.21
N LEU A 261 26.87 -18.94 -21.49
CA LEU A 261 27.93 -18.63 -22.46
C LEU A 261 29.31 -19.14 -22.03
N THR A 262 29.62 -19.06 -20.74
CA THR A 262 30.91 -19.54 -20.22
C THR A 262 31.01 -21.05 -20.33
N ASP A 263 29.93 -21.76 -20.01
CA ASP A 263 29.84 -23.22 -20.11
C ASP A 263 29.90 -23.69 -21.58
N ALA A 264 29.27 -22.96 -22.50
CA ALA A 264 29.35 -23.23 -23.94
C ALA A 264 30.78 -23.08 -24.50
N PHE A 265 31.53 -22.06 -24.05
CA PHE A 265 32.93 -21.91 -24.44
C PHE A 265 33.82 -23.02 -23.89
N ASP A 266 33.57 -23.47 -22.66
CA ASP A 266 34.31 -24.58 -22.08
C ASP A 266 34.01 -25.90 -22.82
N ALA A 267 32.78 -26.11 -23.28
CA ALA A 267 32.42 -27.23 -24.14
C ALA A 267 33.06 -27.17 -25.54
N GLU A 268 33.12 -26.00 -26.18
CA GLU A 268 33.80 -25.84 -27.47
C GLU A 268 35.31 -26.08 -27.35
N ARG A 269 35.91 -25.65 -26.24
CA ARG A 269 37.32 -25.91 -25.94
C ARG A 269 37.61 -27.39 -25.72
N THR A 270 36.75 -28.12 -25.00
CA THR A 270 36.94 -29.57 -24.84
C THR A 270 36.84 -30.31 -26.18
N ALA A 271 35.88 -29.93 -27.03
CA ALA A 271 35.74 -30.49 -28.37
C ALA A 271 36.96 -30.21 -29.26
N LEU A 272 37.53 -29.00 -29.18
CA LEU A 272 38.77 -28.66 -29.90
C LEU A 272 39.98 -29.46 -29.39
N HIS A 273 40.09 -29.68 -28.08
CA HIS A 273 41.16 -30.52 -27.53
C HIS A 273 41.03 -31.99 -27.99
N GLU A 274 39.81 -32.52 -28.08
CA GLU A 274 39.54 -33.85 -28.63
C GLU A 274 39.89 -33.93 -30.13
N GLN A 275 39.53 -32.91 -30.91
CA GLN A 275 39.91 -32.83 -32.33
C GLN A 275 41.43 -32.75 -32.53
N MET A 276 42.12 -31.97 -31.70
CA MET A 276 43.60 -31.92 -31.71
C MET A 276 44.22 -33.26 -31.33
N ALA A 277 43.63 -34.00 -30.38
CA ALA A 277 44.07 -35.34 -30.02
C ALA A 277 43.90 -36.33 -31.18
N ALA A 278 42.75 -36.31 -31.85
CA ALA A 278 42.48 -37.15 -33.02
C ALA A 278 43.40 -36.83 -34.22
N VAL A 279 43.73 -35.55 -34.44
CA VAL A 279 44.70 -35.15 -35.47
C VAL A 279 46.11 -35.61 -35.11
N ASN A 280 46.50 -35.56 -33.84
CA ASN A 280 47.81 -36.08 -33.40
C ASN A 280 47.90 -37.62 -33.54
N GLU A 281 46.81 -38.33 -33.25
CA GLU A 281 46.75 -39.79 -33.40
C GLU A 281 46.82 -40.21 -34.88
N THR A 282 46.09 -39.51 -35.76
CA THR A 282 46.17 -39.76 -37.22
C THR A 282 47.54 -39.42 -37.79
N GLN A 283 48.22 -38.37 -37.28
CA GLN A 283 49.59 -38.03 -37.66
C GLN A 283 50.62 -39.09 -37.20
N GLN A 284 50.42 -39.72 -36.03
CA GLN A 284 51.27 -40.82 -35.56
C GLN A 284 51.11 -42.09 -36.42
N VAL A 285 49.91 -42.34 -36.94
CA VAL A 285 49.61 -43.52 -37.78
C VAL A 285 50.03 -43.32 -39.24
N ALA A 286 49.90 -42.11 -39.79
CA ALA A 286 50.13 -41.83 -41.21
C ALA A 286 51.60 -41.51 -41.59
N GLY A 287 52.48 -41.27 -40.61
CA GLY A 287 53.84 -40.77 -40.86
C GLY A 287 53.87 -39.26 -41.11
N ALA A 288 55.04 -38.64 -40.92
CA ALA A 288 55.19 -37.22 -40.57
C ALA A 288 54.82 -36.18 -41.65
N ASP A 289 54.64 -36.56 -42.92
CA ASP A 289 54.70 -35.60 -44.04
C ASP A 289 53.40 -35.52 -44.87
N THR A 290 52.27 -35.19 -44.23
CA THR A 290 51.10 -34.65 -44.95
C THR A 290 50.93 -33.18 -44.61
N SER A 291 51.25 -32.32 -45.56
CA SER A 291 51.17 -30.84 -45.44
C SER A 291 49.77 -30.37 -44.99
N GLU A 292 48.72 -31.10 -45.36
CA GLU A 292 47.34 -30.82 -44.97
C GLU A 292 47.08 -31.00 -43.46
N LEU A 293 47.68 -32.02 -42.82
CA LEU A 293 47.54 -32.22 -41.36
C LEU A 293 48.27 -31.14 -40.55
N LEU A 294 49.38 -30.62 -41.08
CA LEU A 294 50.12 -29.51 -40.46
C LEU A 294 49.32 -28.20 -40.52
N VAL A 295 48.63 -27.92 -41.64
CA VAL A 295 47.76 -26.74 -41.78
C VAL A 295 46.56 -26.85 -40.82
N LEU A 296 45.87 -27.98 -40.80
CA LEU A 296 44.75 -28.23 -39.87
C LEU A 296 45.18 -28.09 -38.40
N ARG A 297 46.36 -28.58 -38.04
CA ARG A 297 46.92 -28.44 -36.69
C ARG A 297 47.21 -26.98 -36.33
N ALA A 298 47.76 -26.20 -37.27
CA ALA A 298 48.03 -24.78 -37.07
C ALA A 298 46.73 -23.97 -36.92
N GLU A 299 45.68 -24.31 -37.68
CA GLU A 299 44.36 -23.68 -37.56
C GLU A 299 43.67 -24.03 -36.22
N LEU A 300 43.71 -25.28 -35.79
CA LEU A 300 43.16 -25.70 -34.50
C LEU A 300 43.92 -25.05 -33.32
N ALA A 301 45.24 -24.90 -33.42
CA ALA A 301 46.04 -24.20 -32.42
C ALA A 301 45.68 -22.71 -32.32
N ARG A 302 45.53 -22.01 -33.45
CA ARG A 302 45.07 -20.60 -33.48
C ARG A 302 43.68 -20.44 -32.89
N ARG A 303 42.77 -21.38 -33.15
CA ARG A 303 41.41 -21.35 -32.60
C ARG A 303 41.40 -21.60 -31.08
N ALA A 304 42.27 -22.47 -30.58
CA ALA A 304 42.46 -22.66 -29.14
C ALA A 304 43.05 -21.42 -28.44
N GLU A 305 44.02 -20.75 -29.08
CA GLU A 305 44.58 -19.48 -28.59
C GLU A 305 43.53 -18.36 -28.54
N PHE A 306 42.67 -18.25 -29.55
CA PHE A 306 41.58 -17.28 -29.55
C PHE A 306 40.58 -17.51 -28.41
N LEU A 307 40.17 -18.76 -28.18
CA LEU A 307 39.23 -19.10 -27.11
C LEU A 307 39.83 -18.87 -25.72
N THR A 308 41.12 -19.16 -25.53
CA THR A 308 41.81 -18.89 -24.26
C THR A 308 41.92 -17.39 -23.99
N HIS A 309 42.27 -16.58 -24.99
CA HIS A 309 42.29 -15.12 -24.87
C HIS A 309 40.91 -14.53 -24.55
N ARG A 310 39.85 -15.04 -25.20
CA ARG A 310 38.46 -14.61 -24.97
C ARG A 310 37.94 -15.03 -23.58
N LYS A 311 38.34 -16.19 -23.07
CA LYS A 311 38.04 -16.62 -21.70
C LYS A 311 38.75 -15.72 -20.67
N GLU A 312 39.99 -15.36 -20.92
CA GLU A 312 40.77 -14.51 -20.01
C GLU A 312 40.20 -13.07 -19.92
N THR A 313 39.76 -12.50 -21.05
CA THR A 313 39.08 -11.19 -21.07
C THR A 313 37.74 -11.23 -20.32
N LEU A 314 36.96 -12.31 -20.45
CA LEU A 314 35.73 -12.51 -19.67
C LEU A 314 36.01 -12.65 -18.16
N HIS A 315 37.09 -13.33 -17.76
CA HIS A 315 37.50 -13.42 -16.36
C HIS A 315 37.95 -12.08 -15.79
N LYS A 316 38.73 -11.28 -16.54
CA LYS A 316 39.14 -9.92 -16.14
C LYS A 316 37.92 -9.02 -15.96
N TYR A 317 36.96 -9.10 -16.87
CA TYR A 317 35.70 -8.35 -16.76
C TYR A 317 34.84 -8.81 -15.56
N ARG A 318 34.81 -10.13 -15.28
CA ARG A 318 34.12 -10.69 -14.11
C ARG A 318 34.74 -10.23 -12.78
N ALA A 319 36.06 -10.15 -12.71
CA ALA A 319 36.76 -9.63 -11.53
C ALA A 319 36.43 -8.14 -11.32
N ALA A 320 36.49 -7.33 -12.38
CA ALA A 320 36.16 -5.90 -12.34
C ALA A 320 34.71 -5.62 -11.94
N LEU A 321 33.76 -6.48 -12.33
CA LEU A 321 32.36 -6.35 -11.91
C LEU A 321 32.13 -6.75 -10.45
N ARG A 322 32.86 -7.74 -9.93
CA ARG A 322 32.77 -8.13 -8.52
C ARG A 322 33.31 -7.06 -7.59
N THR A 323 34.44 -6.44 -7.96
CA THR A 323 34.99 -5.30 -7.20
C THR A 323 34.01 -4.13 -7.25
N ARG A 324 33.42 -3.83 -8.40
CA ARG A 324 32.40 -2.78 -8.52
C ARG A 324 31.15 -3.09 -7.69
N LYS A 325 30.66 -4.33 -7.67
CA LYS A 325 29.52 -4.74 -6.83
C LYS A 325 29.83 -4.61 -5.34
N ALA A 326 31.05 -4.96 -4.93
CA ALA A 326 31.51 -4.82 -3.55
C ALA A 326 31.66 -3.34 -3.13
N GLU A 327 32.20 -2.49 -4.00
CA GLU A 327 32.26 -1.03 -3.80
C GLU A 327 30.88 -0.40 -3.65
N TRP A 328 29.90 -0.88 -4.43
CA TRP A 328 28.51 -0.44 -4.34
C TRP A 328 27.87 -0.82 -3.01
N GLY A 329 28.05 -2.07 -2.57
CA GLY A 329 27.58 -2.51 -1.25
C GLY A 329 28.25 -1.75 -0.09
N ALA A 330 29.55 -1.45 -0.21
CA ALA A 330 30.28 -0.70 0.81
C ALA A 330 29.79 0.77 0.91
N ARG A 331 29.56 1.44 -0.22
CA ARG A 331 29.02 2.80 -0.26
C ARG A 331 27.59 2.87 0.25
N GLU A 332 26.78 1.85 -0.02
CA GLU A 332 25.41 1.78 0.49
C GLU A 332 25.37 1.69 2.04
N ILE A 333 26.31 0.96 2.64
CA ILE A 333 26.45 0.87 4.11
C ILE A 333 26.97 2.19 4.70
N GLU A 334 27.90 2.88 4.02
CA GLU A 334 28.46 4.16 4.46
C GLU A 334 27.41 5.28 4.44
N ILE A 335 26.59 5.33 3.39
CA ILE A 335 25.45 6.25 3.28
C ILE A 335 24.41 5.96 4.36
N ALA A 336 24.11 4.68 4.64
CA ALA A 336 23.17 4.31 5.70
C ALA A 336 23.61 4.84 7.08
N ARG A 337 24.90 4.75 7.42
CA ARG A 337 25.44 5.29 8.68
C ARG A 337 25.43 6.82 8.73
N ALA A 338 25.72 7.49 7.61
CA ALA A 338 25.69 8.95 7.53
C ALA A 338 24.26 9.49 7.71
N VAL A 339 23.27 8.80 7.14
CA VAL A 339 21.84 9.14 7.28
C VAL A 339 21.38 8.93 8.72
N GLU A 340 21.76 7.82 9.37
CA GLU A 340 21.41 7.55 10.76
C GLU A 340 21.98 8.61 11.72
N LYS A 341 23.22 9.07 11.48
CA LYS A 341 23.82 10.18 12.23
C LYS A 341 23.05 11.49 12.03
N LYS A 342 22.67 11.83 10.80
CA LYS A 342 21.92 13.06 10.48
C LYS A 342 20.50 13.06 11.08
N ILE A 343 19.84 11.90 11.12
CA ILE A 343 18.53 11.74 11.77
C ILE A 343 18.61 12.03 13.27
N ASN A 344 19.69 11.61 13.93
CA ASN A 344 19.86 11.86 15.36
C ASN A 344 20.18 13.35 15.64
N GLU A 345 20.99 14.00 14.80
CA GLU A 345 21.27 15.45 14.91
C GLU A 345 20.00 16.30 14.74
N VAL A 346 19.17 16.01 13.72
CA VAL A 346 17.92 16.76 13.47
C VAL A 346 16.87 16.52 14.56
N ARG A 347 16.85 15.32 15.17
CA ARG A 347 15.97 15.03 16.32
C ARG A 347 16.34 15.84 17.56
N GLU A 348 17.62 16.12 17.79
CA GLU A 348 18.04 16.96 18.91
C GLU A 348 17.79 18.45 18.63
N GLU A 349 17.97 18.90 17.38
CA GLU A 349 17.70 20.28 16.96
C GLU A 349 16.19 20.62 17.02
N ALA A 350 15.32 19.72 16.55
CA ALA A 350 13.87 19.90 16.65
C ALA A 350 13.35 19.94 18.09
N ARG A 351 13.98 19.21 19.03
CA ARG A 351 13.67 19.28 20.46
C ARG A 351 14.14 20.59 21.09
N SER A 352 15.24 21.15 20.62
CA SER A 352 15.75 22.48 21.01
C SER A 352 14.78 23.58 20.56
N ASP A 353 14.32 23.53 19.31
CA ASP A 353 13.53 24.61 18.72
C ASP A 353 12.08 24.61 19.18
N ALA A 354 11.48 23.44 19.40
CA ALA A 354 10.16 23.33 20.04
C ALA A 354 10.14 23.93 21.46
N LYS A 355 11.29 23.94 22.16
CA LYS A 355 11.42 24.55 23.47
C LYS A 355 11.55 26.08 23.38
N ARG A 356 12.26 26.61 22.38
CA ARG A 356 12.40 28.06 22.14
C ARG A 356 11.09 28.72 21.72
N ASP A 357 10.31 28.06 20.86
CA ASP A 357 9.01 28.58 20.42
C ASP A 357 7.98 28.64 21.56
N ALA A 358 8.05 27.71 22.51
CA ALA A 358 7.21 27.73 23.71
C ALA A 358 7.55 28.92 24.61
N ASP A 359 8.84 29.22 24.80
CA ASP A 359 9.31 30.32 25.63
C ASP A 359 9.03 31.70 24.99
N GLN A 360 9.13 31.81 23.66
CA GLN A 360 8.89 33.06 22.94
C GLN A 360 7.42 33.49 22.96
N ARG A 361 6.48 32.53 22.82
CA ARG A 361 5.03 32.82 22.89
C ARG A 361 4.57 33.28 24.26
N VAL A 362 5.23 32.79 25.32
CA VAL A 362 4.99 33.27 26.69
C VAL A 362 5.50 34.70 26.86
N HIS A 363 6.60 35.08 26.20
CA HIS A 363 7.17 36.42 26.31
C HIS A 363 6.39 37.48 25.51
N GLU A 364 5.94 37.15 24.30
CA GLU A 364 5.14 38.05 23.46
C GLU A 364 3.79 38.40 24.11
N ALA A 365 3.12 37.41 24.71
CA ALA A 365 1.88 37.60 25.45
C ALA A 365 2.03 38.52 26.68
N VAL A 366 3.22 38.57 27.28
CA VAL A 366 3.53 39.46 28.41
C VAL A 366 3.85 40.89 27.95
N THR A 367 4.46 41.05 26.78
CA THR A 367 4.83 42.37 26.24
C THR A 367 3.67 43.14 25.61
N GLU A 368 2.68 42.48 25.03
CA GLU A 368 1.48 43.14 24.49
C GLU A 368 0.58 43.72 25.60
N MET A 369 0.59 43.15 26.80
CA MET A 369 -0.11 43.74 27.96
C MET A 369 0.50 45.07 28.45
N GLN A 370 1.72 45.43 28.05
CA GLN A 370 2.45 46.58 28.61
C GLN A 370 2.48 47.85 27.72
N ARG A 371 2.10 47.80 26.43
CA ARG A 371 2.29 48.93 25.50
C ARG A 371 1.01 49.61 25.01
N GLY A 372 0.19 50.09 25.95
CA GLY A 372 -0.85 51.09 25.65
C GLY A 372 -0.36 52.51 25.96
N GLY A 373 -0.09 53.33 24.92
CA GLY A 373 -0.20 54.79 25.02
C GLY A 373 0.93 55.66 24.40
N GLY A 374 0.55 56.51 23.42
CA GLY A 374 1.12 57.86 23.24
C GLY A 374 1.89 58.15 21.94
N VAL A 375 1.40 59.10 21.14
CA VAL A 375 2.06 59.69 19.96
C VAL A 375 2.31 61.20 20.22
N PRO A 376 3.50 61.77 19.94
CA PRO A 376 3.72 63.22 19.94
C PRO A 376 3.89 63.83 18.54
N SER A 377 3.46 65.09 18.43
CA SER A 377 3.29 65.91 17.21
C SER A 377 4.55 66.68 16.77
N VAL A 378 4.69 66.89 15.46
CA VAL A 378 5.81 67.58 14.77
C VAL A 378 5.34 68.92 14.17
N THR A 379 6.20 69.95 14.18
CA THR A 379 5.91 71.36 13.84
C THR A 379 5.83 71.68 12.33
N MET A 380 5.01 72.70 12.00
CA MET A 380 4.47 73.05 10.67
C MET A 380 5.49 73.47 9.58
N GLU A 381 6.70 73.87 9.95
CA GLU A 381 7.71 74.31 8.97
C GLU A 381 8.46 73.12 8.34
N GLU A 382 8.63 72.02 9.09
CA GLU A 382 9.04 70.73 8.55
C GLU A 382 7.93 70.09 7.71
N PHE A 383 6.66 70.38 8.02
CA PHE A 383 5.52 69.89 7.26
C PHE A 383 5.54 70.40 5.81
N HIS A 384 5.77 71.70 5.57
CA HIS A 384 5.76 72.23 4.21
C HIS A 384 6.96 71.81 3.33
N ARG A 385 8.12 71.50 3.94
CA ARG A 385 9.26 70.93 3.21
C ARG A 385 9.03 69.45 2.89
N ARG A 386 8.49 68.69 3.85
CA ARG A 386 8.09 67.29 3.64
C ARG A 386 7.00 67.18 2.59
N VAL A 387 6.01 68.07 2.57
CA VAL A 387 4.92 68.04 1.57
C VAL A 387 5.42 68.20 0.14
N ARG A 388 6.43 69.06 -0.14
CA ARG A 388 6.97 69.19 -1.51
C ARG A 388 7.86 68.03 -1.92
N GLU A 389 8.67 67.51 -0.99
CA GLU A 389 9.44 66.28 -1.22
C GLU A 389 8.51 65.05 -1.35
N GLU A 390 7.37 65.06 -0.66
CA GLU A 390 6.31 64.05 -0.75
C GLU A 390 5.53 64.18 -2.07
N GLU A 391 5.30 65.37 -2.62
CA GLU A 391 4.66 65.55 -3.93
C GLU A 391 5.55 65.01 -5.07
N GLU A 392 6.85 65.34 -5.08
CA GLU A 392 7.79 64.79 -6.09
C GLU A 392 8.01 63.28 -5.92
N ARG A 393 7.97 62.77 -4.67
CA ARG A 393 7.96 61.32 -4.42
C ARG A 393 6.65 60.69 -4.87
N GLN A 394 5.50 61.31 -4.64
CA GLN A 394 4.20 60.81 -5.05
C GLN A 394 4.05 60.78 -6.58
N GLU A 395 4.65 61.70 -7.32
CA GLU A 395 4.63 61.64 -8.79
C GLU A 395 5.50 60.51 -9.34
N ARG A 396 6.69 60.28 -8.76
CA ARG A 396 7.51 59.11 -9.10
C ARG A 396 6.85 57.80 -8.68
N GLU A 397 6.28 57.76 -7.49
CA GLU A 397 5.50 56.62 -7.00
C GLU A 397 4.26 56.39 -7.86
N ARG A 398 3.60 57.42 -8.41
CA ARG A 398 2.47 57.25 -9.35
C ARG A 398 2.92 56.66 -10.69
N LEU A 399 4.09 57.06 -11.19
CA LEU A 399 4.66 56.49 -12.41
C LEU A 399 5.08 55.03 -12.19
N GLU A 400 5.77 54.74 -11.09
CA GLU A 400 6.15 53.39 -10.68
C GLU A 400 4.91 52.52 -10.36
N MET A 401 3.85 53.11 -9.79
CA MET A 401 2.55 52.43 -9.57
C MET A 401 1.82 52.16 -10.89
N SER A 402 1.94 53.03 -11.89
CA SER A 402 1.35 52.80 -13.21
C SER A 402 2.10 51.69 -13.98
N GLU A 403 3.43 51.66 -13.85
CA GLU A 403 4.28 50.65 -14.48
C GLU A 403 4.16 49.29 -13.79
N SER A 404 4.12 49.26 -12.46
CA SER A 404 3.82 48.04 -11.70
C SER A 404 2.40 47.53 -11.94
N ARG A 405 1.39 48.41 -12.05
CA ARG A 405 0.03 47.99 -12.45
C ARG A 405 0.01 47.37 -13.84
N ARG A 406 0.76 47.94 -14.79
CA ARG A 406 0.87 47.36 -16.15
C ARG A 406 1.54 45.98 -16.12
N LEU A 407 2.68 45.86 -15.44
CA LEU A 407 3.38 44.58 -15.29
C LEU A 407 2.53 43.55 -14.53
N LEU A 408 1.77 43.99 -13.53
CA LEU A 408 0.81 43.14 -12.81
C LEU A 408 -0.30 42.67 -13.75
N THR A 409 -0.93 43.56 -14.53
CA THR A 409 -1.98 43.15 -15.48
C THR A 409 -1.48 42.18 -16.55
N GLU A 410 -0.24 42.35 -17.01
CA GLU A 410 0.39 41.48 -17.99
C GLU A 410 0.73 40.10 -17.37
N SER A 411 1.23 40.10 -16.14
CA SER A 411 1.44 38.87 -15.35
C SER A 411 0.11 38.17 -14.98
N GLU A 412 -0.96 38.91 -14.71
CA GLU A 412 -2.29 38.38 -14.44
C GLU A 412 -2.87 37.71 -15.68
N HIS A 413 -2.67 38.29 -16.87
CA HIS A 413 -3.13 37.68 -18.12
C HIS A 413 -2.36 36.38 -18.42
N GLU A 414 -1.05 36.35 -18.20
CA GLU A 414 -0.27 35.11 -18.32
C GLU A 414 -0.65 34.06 -17.27
N LEU A 415 -0.88 34.49 -16.02
CA LEU A 415 -1.32 33.62 -14.94
C LEU A 415 -2.71 33.07 -15.23
N VAL A 416 -3.69 33.88 -15.67
CA VAL A 416 -5.04 33.42 -16.04
C VAL A 416 -5.01 32.44 -17.20
N ARG A 417 -4.10 32.61 -18.17
CA ARG A 417 -3.93 31.67 -19.28
C ARG A 417 -3.33 30.34 -18.82
N ARG A 418 -2.36 30.35 -17.90
CA ARG A 418 -1.80 29.14 -17.28
C ARG A 418 -2.79 28.48 -16.32
N TYR A 419 -3.57 29.28 -15.59
CA TYR A 419 -4.56 28.84 -14.63
C TYR A 419 -5.77 28.21 -15.32
N SER A 420 -6.19 28.73 -16.48
CA SER A 420 -7.27 28.12 -17.29
C SER A 420 -6.85 26.79 -17.92
N ALA A 421 -5.61 26.65 -18.39
CA ALA A 421 -5.05 25.38 -18.84
C ALA A 421 -4.90 24.37 -17.69
N ALA A 422 -4.43 24.81 -16.52
CA ALA A 422 -4.32 23.99 -15.32
C ALA A 422 -5.69 23.57 -14.75
N ARG A 423 -6.72 24.41 -14.89
CA ARG A 423 -8.10 24.12 -14.44
C ARG A 423 -8.72 22.95 -15.20
N GLY A 424 -8.45 22.83 -16.51
CA GLY A 424 -8.87 21.67 -17.30
C GLY A 424 -8.25 20.36 -16.79
N GLY A 425 -6.94 20.36 -16.54
CA GLY A 425 -6.23 19.21 -15.98
C GLY A 425 -6.68 18.85 -14.56
N MET A 426 -6.88 19.85 -13.70
CA MET A 426 -7.33 19.65 -12.32
C MET A 426 -8.77 19.10 -12.27
N VAL A 427 -9.68 19.59 -13.12
CA VAL A 427 -11.05 19.07 -13.19
C VAL A 427 -11.08 17.63 -13.68
N LEU A 428 -10.24 17.29 -14.67
CA LEU A 428 -10.11 15.91 -15.15
C LEU A 428 -9.53 14.99 -14.06
N ALA A 429 -8.50 15.43 -13.34
CA ALA A 429 -7.91 14.65 -12.26
C ALA A 429 -8.93 14.41 -11.13
N LEU A 430 -9.67 15.44 -10.73
CA LEU A 430 -10.71 15.32 -9.71
C LEU A 430 -11.88 14.43 -10.16
N SER A 431 -12.27 14.47 -11.44
CA SER A 431 -13.32 13.58 -11.95
C SER A 431 -12.85 12.12 -12.01
N CYS A 432 -11.61 11.85 -12.40
CA CYS A 432 -11.02 10.51 -12.33
C CYS A 432 -10.97 9.97 -10.90
N ILE A 433 -10.58 10.80 -9.92
CA ILE A 433 -10.59 10.43 -8.51
C ILE A 433 -12.02 10.14 -8.04
N GLY A 434 -12.99 10.99 -8.40
CA GLY A 434 -14.40 10.78 -8.08
C GLY A 434 -14.93 9.45 -8.63
N ILE A 435 -14.62 9.14 -9.89
CA ILE A 435 -14.96 7.85 -10.52
C ILE A 435 -14.33 6.68 -9.75
N ALA A 436 -13.03 6.78 -9.42
CA ALA A 436 -12.32 5.73 -8.70
C ALA A 436 -12.91 5.49 -7.29
N VAL A 437 -13.28 6.56 -6.58
CA VAL A 437 -13.94 6.48 -5.27
C VAL A 437 -15.31 5.83 -5.42
N CYS A 438 -16.14 6.27 -6.37
CA CYS A 438 -17.45 5.67 -6.64
C CYS A 438 -17.34 4.18 -7.01
N ALA A 439 -16.35 3.79 -7.82
CA ALA A 439 -16.14 2.41 -8.19
C ALA A 439 -15.71 1.56 -6.99
N SER A 440 -14.82 2.10 -6.15
CA SER A 440 -14.34 1.41 -4.93
C SER A 440 -15.44 1.24 -3.89
N THR A 441 -16.25 2.28 -3.66
CA THR A 441 -17.38 2.22 -2.73
C THR A 441 -18.49 1.32 -3.25
N ALA A 442 -18.78 1.34 -4.56
CA ALA A 442 -19.73 0.40 -5.16
C ALA A 442 -19.26 -1.06 -5.04
N TRP A 443 -17.97 -1.32 -5.23
CA TRP A 443 -17.38 -2.65 -5.07
C TRP A 443 -17.43 -3.15 -3.62
N TRP A 444 -17.16 -2.25 -2.67
CA TRP A 444 -17.27 -2.55 -1.24
C TRP A 444 -18.72 -2.81 -0.84
N LEU A 445 -19.63 -1.88 -1.16
CA LEU A 445 -21.05 -1.96 -0.81
C LEU A 445 -21.75 -3.18 -1.45
N SER A 446 -21.32 -3.57 -2.66
CA SER A 446 -21.83 -4.79 -3.30
C SER A 446 -21.53 -6.07 -2.51
N GLY A 447 -20.45 -6.08 -1.72
CA GLY A 447 -20.06 -7.21 -0.88
C GLY A 447 -20.79 -7.27 0.45
N GLU A 448 -21.37 -6.15 0.90
CA GLU A 448 -22.15 -6.07 2.14
C GLU A 448 -23.63 -6.38 1.88
N LEU A 449 -24.13 -6.01 0.69
CA LEU A 449 -25.55 -6.18 0.32
C LEU A 449 -25.95 -7.62 -0.03
N ALA A 450 -24.99 -8.53 -0.22
CA ALA A 450 -25.26 -9.93 -0.50
C ALA A 450 -24.60 -10.82 0.56
N PRO A 451 -25.31 -11.83 1.09
CA PRO A 451 -24.71 -12.77 2.01
C PRO A 451 -23.54 -13.48 1.31
N LYS A 452 -22.44 -13.63 2.03
CA LYS A 452 -21.27 -14.38 1.55
C LYS A 452 -21.68 -15.83 1.42
N THR A 453 -21.81 -16.30 0.18
CA THR A 453 -22.02 -17.72 -0.09
C THR A 453 -20.70 -18.45 0.13
N GLU A 454 -20.68 -19.28 1.17
CA GLU A 454 -19.57 -20.18 1.47
C GLU A 454 -19.93 -21.58 0.99
N THR A 455 -19.01 -22.19 0.26
CA THR A 455 -19.05 -23.63 0.01
C THR A 455 -18.22 -24.33 1.05
N ALA A 456 -18.87 -25.15 1.86
CA ALA A 456 -18.20 -26.07 2.76
C ALA A 456 -18.07 -27.44 2.07
N THR A 457 -16.92 -28.09 2.25
CA THR A 457 -16.67 -29.43 1.70
C THR A 457 -16.12 -30.37 2.78
N VAL A 458 -16.60 -31.62 2.81
CA VAL A 458 -16.12 -32.67 3.71
C VAL A 458 -15.90 -33.96 2.94
N ASP A 459 -14.81 -34.65 3.25
CA ASP A 459 -14.51 -35.95 2.67
C ASP A 459 -14.86 -37.06 3.68
N LEU A 460 -15.63 -38.03 3.24
CA LEU A 460 -15.94 -39.25 3.99
C LEU A 460 -15.11 -40.41 3.45
N ALA A 461 -14.44 -41.14 4.34
CA ALA A 461 -13.71 -42.36 4.00
C ALA A 461 -14.54 -43.60 4.35
N VAL A 462 -14.73 -44.47 3.37
CA VAL A 462 -15.39 -45.78 3.54
C VAL A 462 -14.30 -46.83 3.77
N THR A 463 -14.29 -47.44 4.96
CA THR A 463 -13.27 -48.40 5.39
C THR A 463 -13.91 -49.73 5.78
N SER A 464 -13.22 -50.85 5.56
CA SER A 464 -13.66 -52.15 6.07
C SER A 464 -13.49 -52.20 7.60
N ARG A 465 -14.46 -52.81 8.30
CA ARG A 465 -14.37 -53.16 9.72
C ARG A 465 -13.49 -54.38 9.97
N SER A 466 -13.23 -55.21 8.95
CA SER A 466 -12.32 -56.35 9.10
C SER A 466 -10.88 -55.86 9.09
N GLY A 467 -10.18 -56.02 10.21
CA GLY A 467 -8.72 -55.84 10.29
C GLY A 467 -7.93 -56.97 9.61
N ASP A 468 -8.60 -57.87 8.89
CA ASP A 468 -8.00 -59.04 8.26
C ASP A 468 -7.54 -58.72 6.85
N THR A 469 -6.24 -58.94 6.62
CA THR A 469 -5.51 -58.84 5.34
C THR A 469 -5.98 -59.82 4.25
N ASN A 470 -7.09 -60.53 4.46
CA ASN A 470 -7.69 -61.46 3.51
C ASN A 470 -9.00 -60.91 2.98
N ALA A 471 -8.96 -59.71 2.39
CA ALA A 471 -10.05 -59.16 1.60
C ALA A 471 -10.20 -59.96 0.30
N ARG A 472 -10.97 -61.05 0.33
CA ARG A 472 -11.31 -61.83 -0.87
C ARG A 472 -12.68 -61.54 -1.47
N GLU A 473 -13.42 -60.60 -0.90
CA GLU A 473 -14.53 -59.89 -1.54
C GLU A 473 -14.53 -58.47 -0.98
N ALA A 474 -14.05 -57.50 -1.75
CA ALA A 474 -14.26 -56.10 -1.42
C ALA A 474 -15.77 -55.86 -1.50
N ALA A 475 -16.43 -55.74 -0.35
CA ALA A 475 -17.85 -55.41 -0.29
C ALA A 475 -18.09 -54.17 -1.17
N ASP A 476 -19.02 -54.28 -2.12
CA ASP A 476 -19.26 -53.25 -3.12
C ASP A 476 -19.69 -51.93 -2.43
N PRO A 477 -18.89 -50.85 -2.49
CA PRO A 477 -19.22 -49.58 -1.84
C PRO A 477 -20.47 -48.92 -2.45
N SER A 478 -20.97 -49.40 -3.59
CA SER A 478 -22.12 -48.84 -4.30
C SER A 478 -23.39 -48.75 -3.45
N ALA A 479 -23.64 -49.73 -2.57
CA ALA A 479 -24.82 -49.73 -1.70
C ALA A 479 -24.74 -48.61 -0.63
N ILE A 480 -23.53 -48.34 -0.12
CA ILE A 480 -23.29 -47.28 0.87
C ILE A 480 -23.38 -45.91 0.23
N ILE A 481 -22.81 -45.78 -0.96
CA ILE A 481 -22.86 -44.54 -1.73
C ILE A 481 -24.32 -44.19 -2.05
N LYS A 482 -25.12 -45.15 -2.53
CA LYS A 482 -26.57 -44.93 -2.76
C LYS A 482 -27.32 -44.53 -1.49
N PHE A 483 -26.99 -45.12 -0.35
CA PHE A 483 -27.59 -44.73 0.92
C PHE A 483 -27.22 -43.29 1.30
N ILE A 484 -25.97 -42.88 1.09
CA ILE A 484 -25.52 -41.51 1.33
C ILE A 484 -26.17 -40.52 0.36
N GLU A 485 -26.37 -40.91 -0.90
CA GLU A 485 -27.07 -40.09 -1.90
C GLU A 485 -28.57 -39.91 -1.59
N GLN A 486 -29.20 -40.90 -0.94
CA GLN A 486 -30.61 -40.87 -0.57
C GLN A 486 -30.88 -40.13 0.75
N ALA A 487 -29.92 -40.07 1.66
CA ALA A 487 -30.09 -39.46 2.97
C ALA A 487 -30.52 -37.97 2.94
N PRO A 488 -30.01 -37.09 2.03
CA PRO A 488 -30.47 -35.72 1.93
C PRO A 488 -31.94 -35.58 1.51
N ALA A 489 -32.57 -36.62 0.99
CA ALA A 489 -33.98 -36.63 0.62
C ALA A 489 -34.90 -37.18 1.73
N ASP A 490 -34.35 -37.71 2.83
CA ASP A 490 -35.11 -38.30 3.93
C ASP A 490 -35.56 -37.22 4.95
N PRO A 491 -36.88 -37.03 5.18
CA PRO A 491 -37.38 -36.09 6.18
C PRO A 491 -36.92 -36.42 7.62
N ALA A 492 -36.67 -37.69 7.93
CA ALA A 492 -36.18 -38.08 9.26
C ALA A 492 -34.74 -37.58 9.49
N PHE A 493 -33.93 -37.59 8.44
CA PHE A 493 -32.58 -37.02 8.46
C PHE A 493 -32.64 -35.50 8.68
N HIS A 494 -33.55 -34.78 8.00
CA HIS A 494 -33.73 -33.33 8.18
C HIS A 494 -34.10 -32.98 9.62
N ALA A 495 -35.06 -33.70 10.21
CA ALA A 495 -35.45 -33.49 11.61
C ALA A 495 -34.30 -33.73 12.59
N ALA A 496 -33.48 -34.76 12.34
CA ALA A 496 -32.31 -35.06 13.15
C ALA A 496 -31.21 -34.00 13.03
N VAL A 497 -30.99 -33.45 11.83
CA VAL A 497 -30.03 -32.35 11.62
C VAL A 497 -30.55 -31.06 12.26
N ALA A 498 -31.82 -30.72 12.07
CA ALA A 498 -32.44 -29.54 12.67
C ALA A 498 -32.33 -29.56 14.21
N ALA A 499 -32.62 -30.70 14.85
CA ALA A 499 -32.46 -30.84 16.30
C ALA A 499 -31.02 -30.56 16.76
N ARG A 500 -30.02 -31.10 16.05
CA ARG A 500 -28.61 -30.86 16.39
C ARG A 500 -28.12 -29.45 16.06
N LEU A 501 -28.72 -28.78 15.08
CA LEU A 501 -28.46 -27.36 14.82
C LEU A 501 -29.01 -26.47 15.94
N GLN A 502 -30.18 -26.81 16.49
CA GLN A 502 -30.73 -26.12 17.67
C GLN A 502 -29.80 -26.25 18.87
N ASP A 503 -29.24 -27.44 19.12
CA ASP A 503 -28.24 -27.65 20.18
C ASP A 503 -26.97 -26.80 19.99
N ARG A 504 -26.68 -26.39 18.75
CA ARG A 504 -25.54 -25.53 18.37
C ARG A 504 -25.90 -24.03 18.32
N GLY A 505 -27.08 -23.65 18.83
CA GLY A 505 -27.49 -22.26 19.00
C GLY A 505 -28.32 -21.67 17.85
N PHE A 506 -28.80 -22.49 16.91
CA PHE A 506 -29.78 -22.03 15.92
C PHE A 506 -31.17 -21.91 16.57
N THR A 507 -31.95 -20.90 16.16
CA THR A 507 -33.37 -20.87 16.55
C THR A 507 -34.11 -22.01 15.86
N PRO A 508 -35.23 -22.52 16.41
CA PRO A 508 -35.97 -23.62 15.80
C PRO A 508 -36.40 -23.36 14.34
N ALA A 509 -36.80 -22.12 14.04
CA ALA A 509 -37.16 -21.71 12.69
C ALA A 509 -35.95 -21.70 11.73
N GLN A 510 -34.79 -21.20 12.19
CA GLN A 510 -33.56 -21.20 11.40
C GLN A 510 -33.05 -22.63 11.16
N ALA A 511 -33.06 -23.47 12.19
CA ALA A 511 -32.59 -24.86 12.10
C ALA A 511 -33.42 -25.69 11.12
N ASN A 512 -34.75 -25.52 11.12
CA ASN A 512 -35.63 -26.20 10.17
C ASN A 512 -35.42 -25.68 8.74
N ALA A 513 -35.34 -24.35 8.56
CA ALA A 513 -35.09 -23.77 7.24
C ALA A 513 -33.76 -24.24 6.63
N GLU A 514 -32.68 -24.27 7.43
CA GLU A 514 -31.37 -24.75 6.98
C GLU A 514 -31.37 -26.26 6.70
N ALA A 515 -32.12 -27.05 7.46
CA ALA A 515 -32.26 -28.47 7.23
C ALA A 515 -33.04 -28.78 5.93
N ASP A 516 -34.11 -28.03 5.65
CA ASP A 516 -34.87 -28.16 4.41
C ASP A 516 -34.00 -27.82 3.18
N LEU A 517 -33.12 -26.82 3.31
CA LEU A 517 -32.16 -26.42 2.29
C LEU A 517 -31.06 -27.46 2.00
N LEU A 518 -30.86 -28.47 2.87
CA LEU A 518 -29.89 -29.54 2.62
C LEU A 518 -30.27 -30.38 1.41
N ALA A 519 -31.55 -30.63 1.16
CA ALA A 519 -31.97 -31.43 0.01
C ALA A 519 -31.62 -30.76 -1.33
N GLU A 520 -31.61 -29.43 -1.37
CA GLU A 520 -31.34 -28.65 -2.58
C GLU A 520 -29.85 -28.33 -2.76
N HIS A 521 -29.14 -28.05 -1.66
CA HIS A 521 -27.78 -27.51 -1.71
C HIS A 521 -26.67 -28.48 -1.30
N LEU A 522 -27.00 -29.66 -0.74
CA LEU A 522 -26.02 -30.70 -0.44
C LEU A 522 -25.81 -31.59 -1.67
N LYS A 523 -24.61 -31.52 -2.25
CA LYS A 523 -24.18 -32.39 -3.34
C LYS A 523 -23.27 -33.48 -2.81
N VAL A 524 -23.53 -34.71 -3.27
CA VAL A 524 -22.72 -35.89 -2.98
C VAL A 524 -21.99 -36.26 -4.28
N ASP A 525 -20.66 -36.23 -4.26
CA ASP A 525 -19.82 -36.73 -5.35
C ASP A 525 -19.04 -37.95 -4.88
N ALA A 526 -19.30 -39.09 -5.52
CA ALA A 526 -18.68 -40.38 -5.23
C ALA A 526 -17.70 -40.83 -6.33
N SER A 527 -16.95 -39.89 -6.89
CA SER A 527 -16.01 -40.12 -7.99
C SER A 527 -14.89 -41.14 -7.71
N ASN A 528 -14.52 -41.39 -6.45
CA ASN A 528 -13.36 -42.21 -6.10
C ASN A 528 -13.65 -43.54 -5.36
N GLY A 529 -14.92 -43.94 -5.18
CA GLY A 529 -15.34 -45.23 -4.61
C GLY A 529 -15.01 -45.50 -3.13
N ALA A 530 -13.81 -45.14 -2.67
CA ALA A 530 -13.35 -45.18 -1.29
C ALA A 530 -13.60 -43.87 -0.53
N PHE A 531 -13.74 -42.75 -1.27
CA PHE A 531 -14.04 -41.43 -0.72
C PHE A 531 -15.34 -40.89 -1.30
N VAL A 532 -16.17 -40.31 -0.42
CA VAL A 532 -17.40 -39.61 -0.78
C VAL A 532 -17.24 -38.14 -0.39
N HIS A 533 -17.30 -37.25 -1.38
CA HIS A 533 -17.16 -35.82 -1.21
C HIS A 533 -18.55 -35.19 -1.00
N LEU A 534 -18.75 -34.55 0.15
CA LEU A 534 -19.94 -33.78 0.46
C LEU A 534 -19.66 -32.30 0.25
N MET A 535 -20.49 -31.63 -0.53
CA MET A 535 -20.39 -30.19 -0.77
C MET A 535 -21.70 -29.52 -0.41
N TYR A 536 -21.65 -28.50 0.44
CA TYR A 536 -22.81 -27.69 0.80
C TYR A 536 -22.53 -26.23 0.50
N ALA A 537 -23.42 -25.60 -0.27
CA ALA A 537 -23.37 -24.18 -0.56
C ALA A 537 -24.41 -23.46 0.29
N GLY A 538 -23.97 -22.56 1.19
CA GLY A 538 -24.87 -21.81 2.05
C GLY A 538 -24.25 -20.50 2.53
N ASP A 539 -24.83 -19.89 3.56
CA ASP A 539 -24.34 -18.63 4.13
C ASP A 539 -23.05 -18.83 4.97
N ALA A 540 -22.60 -17.80 5.69
CA ALA A 540 -21.40 -17.83 6.56
C ALA A 540 -21.41 -18.93 7.66
N ARG A 541 -22.53 -19.66 7.82
CA ARG A 541 -22.67 -20.80 8.74
C ARG A 541 -22.65 -22.16 8.02
N ALA A 542 -22.43 -22.18 6.72
CA ALA A 542 -22.40 -23.39 5.88
C ALA A 542 -21.47 -24.48 6.44
N ARG A 543 -20.33 -24.07 7.02
CA ARG A 543 -19.37 -24.96 7.70
C ARG A 543 -20.02 -25.75 8.85
N MET A 544 -20.74 -25.04 9.71
CA MET A 544 -21.40 -25.63 10.88
C MET A 544 -22.59 -26.52 10.47
N VAL A 545 -23.33 -26.10 9.44
CA VAL A 545 -24.43 -26.88 8.87
C VAL A 545 -23.91 -28.19 8.29
N LEU A 546 -22.86 -28.13 7.45
CA LEU A 546 -22.26 -29.31 6.85
C LEU A 546 -21.65 -30.25 7.89
N ASP A 547 -20.95 -29.75 8.91
CA ASP A 547 -20.40 -30.60 9.97
C ASP A 547 -21.51 -31.33 10.75
N THR A 548 -22.62 -30.63 11.00
CA THR A 548 -23.78 -31.21 11.69
C THR A 548 -24.44 -32.28 10.83
N ALA A 549 -24.69 -31.98 9.55
CA ALA A 549 -25.23 -32.93 8.59
C ALA A 549 -24.33 -34.16 8.43
N THR A 550 -23.01 -33.96 8.31
CA THR A 550 -22.02 -35.03 8.16
C THR A 550 -21.99 -35.94 9.39
N THR A 551 -21.97 -35.38 10.60
CA THR A 551 -21.97 -36.20 11.83
C THR A 551 -23.29 -36.92 12.06
N THR A 552 -24.42 -36.36 11.60
CA THR A 552 -25.72 -37.06 11.59
C THR A 552 -25.69 -38.21 10.60
N LEU A 553 -25.26 -37.94 9.37
CA LEU A 553 -25.18 -38.91 8.30
C LEU A 553 -24.29 -40.10 8.69
N VAL A 554 -23.07 -39.85 9.19
CA VAL A 554 -22.13 -40.90 9.60
C VAL A 554 -22.69 -41.74 10.74
N ASN A 555 -23.43 -41.13 11.68
CA ASN A 555 -24.06 -41.86 12.77
C ASN A 555 -25.21 -42.72 12.28
N ASP A 556 -26.06 -42.20 11.39
CA ASP A 556 -27.23 -42.91 10.90
C ASP A 556 -26.83 -44.05 9.96
N VAL A 557 -25.88 -43.79 9.05
CA VAL A 557 -25.22 -44.78 8.19
C VAL A 557 -24.65 -45.95 9.00
N ASN A 558 -23.92 -45.67 10.09
CA ASN A 558 -23.28 -46.72 10.88
C ASN A 558 -24.23 -47.45 11.84
N LYS A 559 -25.39 -46.86 12.17
CA LYS A 559 -26.42 -47.44 13.06
C LYS A 559 -27.51 -48.21 12.31
N ALA A 560 -27.66 -48.00 11.00
CA ALA A 560 -28.67 -48.65 10.17
C ALA A 560 -28.63 -50.19 10.34
N PRO A 561 -29.73 -50.83 10.81
CA PRO A 561 -29.74 -52.25 11.14
C PRO A 561 -29.57 -53.15 9.90
N GLU A 562 -30.09 -52.69 8.75
CA GLU A 562 -30.00 -53.35 7.44
C GLU A 562 -28.55 -53.52 6.97
N ARG A 563 -27.63 -52.69 7.50
CA ARG A 563 -26.23 -52.61 7.04
C ARG A 563 -25.22 -53.24 7.98
N LYS A 564 -25.67 -53.88 9.06
CA LYS A 564 -24.78 -54.64 9.97
C LYS A 564 -24.04 -55.77 9.26
N GLN A 565 -24.54 -56.21 8.10
CA GLN A 565 -24.00 -57.32 7.31
C GLN A 565 -22.92 -56.89 6.30
N ASP A 566 -22.80 -55.60 5.98
CA ASP A 566 -21.90 -55.10 4.92
C ASP A 566 -20.43 -55.01 5.36
N PHE A 567 -20.14 -55.18 6.66
CA PHE A 567 -18.81 -55.03 7.27
C PHE A 567 -18.07 -53.72 6.95
N LEU A 568 -18.70 -52.73 6.35
CA LEU A 568 -18.11 -51.43 6.02
C LEU A 568 -18.44 -50.39 7.10
N ARG A 569 -17.55 -49.41 7.27
CA ARG A 569 -17.68 -48.30 8.21
C ARG A 569 -17.36 -47.00 7.49
N VAL A 570 -18.24 -46.02 7.64
CA VAL A 570 -17.99 -44.67 7.17
C VAL A 570 -17.34 -43.88 8.31
N SER A 571 -16.25 -43.20 8.00
CA SER A 571 -15.51 -42.31 8.90
C SER A 571 -15.29 -40.97 8.22
N ILE A 572 -15.14 -39.91 9.01
CA ILE A 572 -14.88 -38.57 8.49
C ILE A 572 -13.37 -38.42 8.29
N ALA A 573 -12.93 -38.07 7.09
CA ALA A 573 -11.52 -37.80 6.80
C ALA A 573 -11.16 -36.36 7.21
N GLY A 574 -9.88 -36.12 7.54
CA GLY A 574 -9.38 -34.75 7.74
C GLY A 574 -9.76 -34.07 9.06
N LEU A 575 -9.79 -34.81 10.18
CA LEU A 575 -10.12 -34.27 11.50
C LEU A 575 -9.17 -33.11 11.89
N ARG A 576 -9.70 -31.89 12.01
CA ARG A 576 -8.96 -30.71 12.50
C ARG A 576 -9.63 -30.16 13.76
N GLN A 577 -8.84 -29.65 14.70
CA GLN A 577 -9.33 -29.04 15.92
C GLN A 577 -9.12 -27.52 15.81
N ASP A 578 -10.21 -26.77 15.69
CA ASP A 578 -10.21 -25.32 15.52
C ASP A 578 -10.87 -24.69 16.76
N SER A 579 -10.15 -23.86 17.51
CA SER A 579 -10.69 -23.08 18.64
C SER A 579 -11.52 -23.87 19.68
N GLY A 580 -11.15 -25.12 19.98
CA GLY A 580 -11.86 -25.96 20.97
C GLY A 580 -13.04 -26.77 20.42
N HIS A 581 -13.34 -26.66 19.12
CA HIS A 581 -14.33 -27.50 18.43
C HIS A 581 -13.63 -28.40 17.40
N VAL A 582 -14.14 -29.62 17.24
CA VAL A 582 -13.70 -30.51 16.16
C VAL A 582 -14.45 -30.11 14.90
N VAL A 583 -13.70 -29.70 13.88
CA VAL A 583 -14.24 -29.20 12.62
C VAL A 583 -13.71 -30.08 11.49
N PHE A 584 -14.61 -30.52 10.62
CA PHE A 584 -14.29 -31.49 9.56
C PHE A 584 -14.33 -30.86 8.17
N SER A 585 -15.15 -29.82 8.00
CA SER A 585 -15.32 -29.14 6.72
C SER A 585 -14.24 -28.09 6.46
N GLU A 586 -13.81 -28.02 5.20
CA GLU A 586 -13.07 -26.89 4.66
C GLU A 586 -14.06 -25.93 4.01
N SER A 587 -14.04 -24.64 4.37
CA SER A 587 -14.84 -23.63 3.69
C SER A 587 -14.01 -22.90 2.63
N ARG A 588 -14.57 -22.75 1.44
CA ARG A 588 -14.07 -21.87 0.39
C ARG A 588 -15.14 -20.84 0.08
N ALA A 589 -14.78 -19.56 0.14
CA ALA A 589 -15.63 -18.49 -0.35
C ALA A 589 -15.82 -18.65 -1.86
N MET A 590 -17.06 -18.78 -2.32
CA MET A 590 -17.32 -18.76 -3.76
C MET A 590 -17.14 -17.34 -4.31
N ALA A 591 -16.57 -17.24 -5.50
CA ALA A 591 -16.59 -15.99 -6.24
C ALA A 591 -18.04 -15.72 -6.65
N ASP A 592 -18.67 -14.74 -6.01
CA ASP A 592 -20.04 -14.33 -6.26
C ASP A 592 -20.18 -13.77 -7.70
N PRO A 593 -20.81 -14.50 -8.64
CA PRO A 593 -20.91 -14.08 -10.03
C PRO A 593 -21.82 -12.85 -10.19
N GLY A 594 -22.72 -12.60 -9.23
CA GLY A 594 -23.61 -11.45 -9.21
C GLY A 594 -22.96 -10.17 -8.69
N ARG A 595 -21.78 -10.27 -8.07
CA ARG A 595 -21.09 -9.12 -7.46
C ARG A 595 -20.77 -8.04 -8.47
N ALA A 596 -20.24 -8.42 -9.63
CA ALA A 596 -19.87 -7.47 -10.68
C ALA A 596 -21.09 -6.71 -11.20
N LEU A 597 -22.22 -7.41 -11.38
CA LEU A 597 -23.47 -6.80 -11.84
C LEU A 597 -24.04 -5.82 -10.81
N ARG A 598 -24.02 -6.19 -9.52
CA ARG A 598 -24.45 -5.31 -8.40
C ARG A 598 -23.53 -4.10 -8.24
N ALA A 599 -22.21 -4.30 -8.29
CA ALA A 599 -21.26 -3.21 -8.23
C ALA A 599 -21.44 -2.25 -9.41
N ALA A 600 -21.68 -2.77 -10.61
CA ALA A 600 -21.95 -1.97 -11.79
C ALA A 600 -23.26 -1.16 -11.69
N SER A 601 -24.34 -1.74 -11.14
CA SER A 601 -25.60 -1.03 -10.96
C SER A 601 -25.52 0.07 -9.89
N ILE A 602 -24.87 -0.20 -8.76
CA ILE A 602 -24.62 0.79 -7.70
C ILE A 602 -23.75 1.93 -8.24
N PHE A 603 -22.67 1.59 -8.94
CA PHE A 603 -21.79 2.57 -9.57
C PHE A 603 -22.55 3.42 -10.59
N GLY A 604 -23.30 2.79 -11.50
CA GLY A 604 -24.08 3.48 -12.53
C GLY A 604 -25.12 4.43 -11.95
N GLY A 605 -25.82 4.02 -10.89
CA GLY A 605 -26.79 4.87 -10.20
C GLY A 605 -26.14 6.08 -9.51
N ALA A 606 -25.08 5.84 -8.73
CA ALA A 606 -24.37 6.91 -8.03
C ALA A 606 -23.69 7.90 -8.99
N PHE A 607 -23.05 7.39 -10.03
CA PHE A 607 -22.41 8.19 -11.06
C PHE A 607 -23.43 8.99 -11.89
N GLY A 608 -24.55 8.36 -12.26
CA GLY A 608 -25.65 9.03 -12.96
C GLY A 608 -26.26 10.18 -12.14
N LEU A 609 -26.47 9.97 -10.84
CA LEU A 609 -26.94 11.02 -9.93
C LEU A 609 -25.91 12.16 -9.84
N ALA A 610 -24.63 11.84 -9.70
CA ALA A 610 -23.57 12.84 -9.65
C ALA A 610 -23.49 13.69 -10.93
N LEU A 611 -23.67 13.07 -12.10
CA LEU A 611 -23.76 13.78 -13.37
C LEU A 611 -24.99 14.67 -13.46
N LEU A 612 -26.16 14.20 -13.01
CA LEU A 612 -27.39 15.00 -13.00
C LEU A 612 -27.26 16.23 -12.09
N VAL A 613 -26.70 16.06 -10.89
CA VAL A 613 -26.45 17.17 -9.95
C VAL A 613 -25.41 18.13 -10.50
N GLY A 614 -24.31 17.61 -11.07
CA GLY A 614 -23.25 18.43 -11.68
C GLY A 614 -23.76 19.22 -12.89
N PHE A 615 -24.53 18.59 -13.78
CA PHE A 615 -25.11 19.24 -14.95
C PHE A 615 -26.20 20.24 -14.57
N GLY A 616 -27.05 19.89 -13.58
CA GLY A 616 -28.06 20.80 -13.03
C GLY A 616 -27.42 22.04 -12.40
N GLY A 617 -26.39 21.87 -11.58
CA GLY A 617 -25.63 22.97 -10.98
C GLY A 617 -24.94 23.86 -12.02
N TRP A 618 -24.35 23.26 -13.06
CA TRP A 618 -23.74 24.00 -14.16
C TRP A 618 -24.77 24.78 -15.01
N ALA A 619 -25.92 24.17 -15.31
CA ALA A 619 -27.01 24.83 -16.01
C ALA A 619 -27.61 25.99 -15.21
N CYS A 620 -27.72 25.86 -13.89
CA CYS A 620 -28.12 26.93 -12.99
C CYS A 620 -27.07 28.05 -12.93
N ALA A 621 -25.77 27.72 -12.84
CA ALA A 621 -24.69 28.70 -12.83
C ALA A 621 -24.60 29.50 -14.14
N ARG A 622 -24.88 28.88 -15.30
CA ARG A 622 -24.95 29.58 -16.60
C ARG A 622 -26.18 30.49 -16.75
N ARG A 623 -27.23 30.28 -15.94
CA ARG A 623 -28.46 31.08 -15.98
C ARG A 623 -28.44 32.29 -15.03
N MET A 624 -27.37 32.51 -14.26
CA MET A 624 -27.25 33.77 -13.50
C MET A 624 -27.14 34.95 -14.47
N PRO A 625 -28.12 35.87 -14.48
CA PRO A 625 -28.20 36.93 -15.47
C PRO A 625 -27.10 37.99 -15.22
N LYS A 626 -26.59 38.54 -16.32
CA LYS A 626 -25.71 39.72 -16.40
C LYS A 626 -26.42 41.00 -15.93
N SER A 627 -26.90 41.04 -14.69
CA SER A 627 -27.61 42.21 -14.14
C SER A 627 -26.70 43.14 -13.30
N MET A 628 -25.37 43.01 -13.40
CA MET A 628 -24.41 43.86 -12.69
C MET A 628 -23.62 44.83 -13.59
N GLU A 629 -23.93 44.94 -14.88
CA GLU A 629 -23.28 45.89 -15.82
C GLU A 629 -24.10 47.17 -16.09
N ALA A 630 -25.14 47.46 -15.29
CA ALA A 630 -25.93 48.68 -15.43
C ALA A 630 -25.99 49.48 -14.12
N VAL A 631 -24.82 49.89 -13.62
CA VAL A 631 -24.67 51.07 -12.74
C VAL A 631 -23.37 51.76 -13.15
N ASP A 632 -23.47 52.61 -14.17
CA ASP A 632 -22.60 53.76 -14.42
C ASP A 632 -23.46 54.87 -15.05
#